data_AF-A0A1R3XBL2-F1
#
_entry.id   AF-A0A1R3XBL2-F1
#
_cell.length_a   1.000
_cell.length_b   1.000
_cell.length_c   1.000
_cell.angle_alpha   90.00
_cell.angle_beta   90.00
_cell.angle_gamma   90.00
#
_symmetry.space_group_name_H-M   'P 1'
#
loop_
_entity.id
_entity.type
_entity.pdbx_description
1 polymer ?
#
loop_
_entity_poly.entity_id
_entity_poly.type
_entity_poly.pdbx_seq_one_letter_code
_entity_poly.pdbx_strand_id
1 'polypeptide(L)'
;MYPPHTDTTDHITAQPKLTEKERAVRRLLRSSPQDLWLDTLRRTRGTEHCALVHWMLCQPECDFAVAVHAFYRCNPTDFLDNPRPLPARPRTHDIFALILRNWETGSYRTHRLKLEAIDADPSIVSQVRQKLMIYSEGTLPFTIPPAFIDPTGGSPVKVPPHLQPNEIREIWSLFSDLGLNVHTSPPGFARRIAQVRWLFARLRQGARQA
;
A
#
# COMPACT_ATOMS: atom_id res chain seq x y z
N MET A 1 -21.13 30.65 -38.72
CA MET A 1 -21.82 30.70 -37.40
C MET A 1 -21.77 29.31 -36.82
N TYR A 2 -20.85 29.06 -35.89
CA TYR A 2 -20.80 27.83 -35.09
C TYR A 2 -21.42 28.13 -33.72
N PRO A 3 -22.23 27.23 -33.13
CA PRO A 3 -22.77 27.44 -31.80
C PRO A 3 -21.66 27.30 -30.74
N PRO A 4 -21.82 27.94 -29.57
CA PRO A 4 -20.80 27.94 -28.54
C PRO A 4 -20.71 26.56 -27.86
N HIS A 5 -19.48 26.14 -27.56
CA HIS A 5 -19.18 25.02 -26.69
C HIS A 5 -19.80 25.28 -25.30
N THR A 6 -20.76 24.45 -24.91
CA THR A 6 -21.28 24.45 -23.54
C THR A 6 -20.22 23.94 -22.59
N ASP A 7 -20.04 24.73 -21.55
CA ASP A 7 -19.16 24.57 -20.41
C ASP A 7 -18.95 23.13 -19.93
N THR A 8 -17.66 22.86 -19.74
CA THR A 8 -17.09 21.89 -18.83
C THR A 8 -17.73 22.03 -17.44
N THR A 9 -18.71 21.18 -17.11
CA THR A 9 -19.02 20.93 -15.71
C THR A 9 -17.84 20.19 -15.09
N ASP A 10 -16.97 20.97 -14.46
CA ASP A 10 -16.04 20.53 -13.42
C ASP A 10 -16.82 19.70 -12.40
N HIS A 11 -16.75 18.37 -12.53
CA HIS A 11 -17.04 17.49 -11.42
C HIS A 11 -15.93 17.66 -10.39
N ILE A 12 -16.07 18.69 -9.56
CA ILE A 12 -15.48 18.75 -8.22
C ILE A 12 -16.08 17.55 -7.47
N THR A 13 -15.49 16.39 -7.67
CA THR A 13 -15.77 15.20 -6.86
C THR A 13 -15.24 15.53 -5.48
N ALA A 14 -16.17 15.95 -4.62
CA ALA A 14 -15.94 16.17 -3.20
C ALA A 14 -15.14 14.99 -2.65
N GLN A 15 -14.01 15.26 -1.99
CA GLN A 15 -13.25 14.20 -1.36
C GLN A 15 -14.18 13.41 -0.42
N PRO A 16 -14.20 12.06 -0.51
CA PRO A 16 -15.08 11.26 0.32
C PRO A 16 -14.82 11.61 1.79
N LYS A 17 -15.89 11.92 2.53
CA LYS A 17 -15.79 12.28 3.95
C LYS A 17 -15.10 11.14 4.68
N LEU A 18 -13.98 11.46 5.34
CA LEU A 18 -13.18 10.53 6.11
C LEU A 18 -14.07 9.81 7.14
N THR A 19 -14.17 8.48 7.04
CA THR A 19 -15.00 7.68 7.95
C THR A 19 -14.39 7.69 9.36
N GLU A 20 -15.21 7.49 10.41
CA GLU A 20 -14.67 7.39 11.78
C GLU A 20 -13.71 6.20 11.94
N LYS A 21 -13.98 5.12 11.21
CA LYS A 21 -13.13 3.93 11.15
C LYS A 21 -11.74 4.26 10.59
N GLU A 22 -11.69 4.99 9.49
CA GLU A 22 -10.42 5.43 8.91
C GLU A 22 -9.68 6.40 9.83
N ARG A 23 -10.39 7.32 10.51
CA ARG A 23 -9.78 8.18 11.54
C ARG A 23 -9.13 7.37 12.66
N ALA A 24 -9.81 6.32 13.13
CA ALA A 24 -9.30 5.47 14.19
C ALA A 24 -8.03 4.72 13.76
N VAL A 25 -7.98 4.18 12.53
CA VAL A 25 -6.77 3.54 11.99
C VAL A 25 -5.64 4.55 11.81
N ARG A 26 -5.91 5.75 11.29
CA ARG A 26 -4.90 6.82 11.17
C ARG A 26 -4.32 7.22 12.54
N ARG A 27 -5.18 7.34 13.57
CA ARG A 27 -4.74 7.61 14.96
C ARG A 27 -3.84 6.50 15.48
N LEU A 28 -4.23 5.25 15.30
CA LEU A 28 -3.43 4.08 15.69
C LEU A 28 -2.06 4.10 15.01
N LEU A 29 -2.02 4.29 13.68
CA LEU A 29 -0.77 4.32 12.91
C LEU A 29 0.15 5.44 13.37
N ARG A 30 -0.37 6.66 13.57
CA ARG A 30 0.44 7.81 14.01
C ARG A 30 1.18 7.57 15.32
N SER A 31 0.61 6.79 16.24
CA SER A 31 1.25 6.43 17.51
C SER A 31 2.03 5.11 17.47
N SER A 32 2.11 4.45 16.31
CA SER A 32 2.67 3.11 16.15
C SER A 32 4.04 3.14 15.43
N PRO A 33 4.88 2.11 15.64
CA PRO A 33 6.10 1.92 14.85
C PRO A 33 5.79 1.71 13.37
N GLN A 34 6.75 2.06 12.50
CA GLN A 34 6.64 1.93 11.04
C GLN A 34 6.40 0.48 10.59
N ASP A 35 6.78 -0.51 11.39
CA ASP A 35 6.44 -1.92 11.18
C ASP A 35 4.94 -2.13 10.98
N LEU A 36 4.10 -1.49 11.81
CA LEU A 36 2.64 -1.58 11.67
C LEU A 36 2.16 -0.84 10.42
N TRP A 37 2.85 0.20 9.98
CA TRP A 37 2.51 0.93 8.76
C TRP A 37 2.70 0.03 7.55
N LEU A 38 3.85 -0.62 7.44
CA LEU A 38 4.12 -1.54 6.34
C LEU A 38 3.18 -2.77 6.39
N ASP A 39 2.95 -3.36 7.56
CA ASP A 39 1.95 -4.44 7.72
C ASP A 39 0.54 -3.98 7.31
N THR A 40 0.14 -2.75 7.67
CA THR A 40 -1.16 -2.19 7.27
C THR A 40 -1.25 -2.02 5.76
N LEU A 41 -0.22 -1.47 5.12
CA LEU A 41 -0.19 -1.29 3.67
C LEU A 41 -0.30 -2.64 2.94
N ARG A 42 0.41 -3.68 3.40
CA ARG A 42 0.33 -5.06 2.87
C ARG A 42 -1.09 -5.65 2.93
N ARG A 43 -1.93 -5.16 3.85
CA ARG A 43 -3.32 -5.61 4.03
C ARG A 43 -4.34 -4.82 3.23
N THR A 44 -3.97 -3.68 2.67
CA THR A 44 -4.90 -2.87 1.88
C THR A 44 -5.27 -3.57 0.57
N ARG A 45 -6.47 -3.29 0.07
CA ARG A 45 -7.04 -3.87 -1.16
C ARG A 45 -7.38 -2.80 -2.18
N GLY A 46 -6.94 -2.99 -3.41
CA GLY A 46 -7.35 -2.20 -4.57
C GLY A 46 -7.37 -0.68 -4.34
N THR A 47 -8.36 -0.03 -4.97
CA THR A 47 -8.55 1.43 -4.91
C THR A 47 -9.29 1.90 -3.66
N GLU A 48 -9.98 1.00 -2.95
CA GLU A 48 -10.77 1.29 -1.74
C GLU A 48 -9.95 1.96 -0.64
N HIS A 49 -8.65 1.65 -0.59
CA HIS A 49 -7.74 2.12 0.44
C HIS A 49 -6.81 3.24 -0.03
N CYS A 50 -6.96 3.76 -1.25
CA CYS A 50 -6.11 4.83 -1.79
C CYS A 50 -6.06 6.06 -0.86
N ALA A 51 -7.17 6.40 -0.18
CA ALA A 51 -7.22 7.51 0.78
C ALA A 51 -6.29 7.30 1.98
N LEU A 52 -6.28 6.10 2.54
CA LEU A 52 -5.39 5.73 3.64
C LEU A 52 -3.93 5.70 3.18
N VAL A 53 -3.64 5.06 2.03
CA VAL A 53 -2.29 4.96 1.48
C VAL A 53 -1.72 6.35 1.16
N HIS A 54 -2.51 7.19 0.49
CA HIS A 54 -2.14 8.59 0.24
C HIS A 54 -1.81 9.32 1.54
N TRP A 55 -2.64 9.18 2.58
CA TRP A 55 -2.37 9.82 3.87
C TRP A 55 -1.05 9.32 4.49
N MET A 56 -0.80 8.01 4.49
CA MET A 56 0.44 7.42 5.02
C MET A 56 1.67 8.02 4.32
N LEU A 57 1.65 8.07 2.99
CA LEU A 57 2.75 8.58 2.17
C LEU A 57 3.01 10.08 2.37
N CYS A 58 2.01 10.84 2.83
CA CYS A 58 2.16 12.26 3.15
C CYS A 58 2.69 12.52 4.58
N GLN A 59 2.82 11.49 5.43
CA GLN A 59 3.33 11.73 6.79
C GLN A 59 4.87 11.84 6.77
N PRO A 60 5.45 12.80 7.51
CA PRO A 60 6.90 13.00 7.53
C PRO A 60 7.68 11.82 8.10
N GLU A 61 7.06 11.02 8.97
CA GLU A 61 7.63 9.81 9.55
C GLU A 61 7.56 8.58 8.63
N CYS A 62 6.93 8.69 7.45
CA CYS A 62 6.76 7.56 6.53
C CYS A 62 8.12 6.97 6.12
N ASP A 63 8.32 5.69 6.44
CA ASP A 63 9.53 4.97 6.08
C ASP A 63 9.63 4.70 4.57
N PHE A 64 10.86 4.62 4.08
CA PHE A 64 11.17 4.29 2.70
C PHE A 64 10.53 2.97 2.25
N ALA A 65 10.49 1.94 3.10
CA ALA A 65 9.90 0.67 2.72
C ALA A 65 8.38 0.76 2.45
N VAL A 66 7.68 1.64 3.18
CA VAL A 66 6.25 1.92 2.94
C VAL A 66 6.06 2.56 1.56
N ALA A 67 6.92 3.53 1.22
CA ALA A 67 6.88 4.19 -0.09
C ALA A 67 7.21 3.22 -1.24
N VAL A 68 8.23 2.37 -1.09
CA VAL A 68 8.59 1.37 -2.11
C VAL A 68 7.48 0.34 -2.30
N HIS A 69 6.88 -0.15 -1.21
CA HIS A 69 5.77 -1.08 -1.35
C HIS A 69 4.60 -0.46 -2.11
N ALA A 70 4.24 0.78 -1.78
CA ALA A 70 3.18 1.51 -2.48
C ALA A 70 3.54 1.76 -3.95
N PHE A 71 4.81 2.08 -4.24
CA PHE A 71 5.32 2.31 -5.60
C PHE A 71 5.13 1.07 -6.48
N TYR A 72 5.61 -0.09 -6.03
CA TYR A 72 5.47 -1.33 -6.80
C TYR A 72 4.03 -1.79 -6.93
N ARG A 73 3.16 -1.47 -5.96
CA ARG A 73 1.73 -1.75 -6.06
C ARG A 73 0.98 -0.89 -7.08
N CYS A 74 1.55 0.23 -7.50
CA CYS A 74 0.99 1.07 -8.56
C CYS A 74 1.28 0.54 -9.98
N ASN A 75 1.96 -0.60 -10.09
CA ASN A 75 2.42 -1.16 -11.36
C ASN A 75 3.30 -0.19 -12.17
N PRO A 76 4.52 0.14 -11.69
CA PRO A 76 5.39 1.14 -12.32
C PRO A 76 5.76 0.82 -13.78
N THR A 77 5.64 -0.44 -14.22
CA THR A 77 5.85 -0.80 -15.62
C THR A 77 4.82 -0.16 -16.55
N ASP A 78 3.57 0.02 -16.12
CA ASP A 78 2.52 0.64 -16.95
C ASP A 78 2.85 2.12 -17.24
N PHE A 79 3.45 2.81 -16.26
CA PHE A 79 3.92 4.18 -16.40
C PHE A 79 5.13 4.29 -17.32
N LEU A 80 5.96 3.25 -17.39
CA LEU A 80 7.09 3.16 -18.32
C LEU A 80 6.65 2.77 -19.74
N ASP A 81 5.57 2.00 -19.88
CA ASP A 81 5.01 1.63 -21.18
C ASP A 81 4.22 2.76 -21.83
N ASN A 82 3.61 3.63 -21.01
CA ASN A 82 2.88 4.79 -21.48
C ASN A 82 3.30 6.05 -20.70
N PRO A 83 4.50 6.59 -20.94
CA PRO A 83 5.02 7.73 -20.19
C PRO A 83 4.14 8.97 -20.36
N ARG A 84 3.74 9.59 -19.24
CA ARG A 84 2.96 10.83 -19.20
C ARG A 84 3.49 11.76 -18.13
N PRO A 85 3.41 13.09 -18.32
CA PRO A 85 3.76 14.05 -17.28
C PRO A 85 2.98 13.80 -15.99
N LEU A 86 3.69 13.87 -14.86
CA LEU A 86 3.07 13.70 -13.54
C LEU A 86 2.20 14.92 -13.20
N PRO A 87 1.00 14.72 -12.62
CA PRO A 87 0.15 15.83 -12.20
C PRO A 87 0.88 16.74 -11.21
N ALA A 88 0.70 18.06 -11.35
CA ALA A 88 1.28 19.08 -10.46
C ALA A 88 0.87 18.88 -8.99
N ARG A 89 -0.36 18.42 -8.77
CA ARG A 89 -0.94 18.15 -7.46
C ARG A 89 -1.56 16.75 -7.50
N PRO A 90 -0.80 15.70 -7.15
CA PRO A 90 -1.32 14.35 -7.10
C PRO A 90 -2.54 14.27 -6.18
N ARG A 91 -3.61 13.64 -6.66
CA ARG A 91 -4.80 13.32 -5.88
C ARG A 91 -4.62 11.95 -5.22
N THR A 92 -5.65 11.55 -4.47
CA THR A 92 -5.71 10.27 -3.75
C THR A 92 -5.39 9.03 -4.60
N HIS A 93 -5.72 9.04 -5.89
CA HIS A 93 -5.47 7.92 -6.79
C HIS A 93 -4.14 8.02 -7.54
N ASP A 94 -3.46 9.16 -7.48
CA ASP A 94 -2.21 9.42 -8.19
C ASP A 94 -0.99 8.99 -7.35
N ILE A 95 -1.06 7.81 -6.73
CA ILE A 95 -0.07 7.34 -5.74
C ILE A 95 1.35 7.28 -6.34
N PHE A 96 1.50 6.83 -7.58
CA PHE A 96 2.78 6.84 -8.28
C PHE A 96 3.40 8.25 -8.34
N ALA A 97 2.61 9.24 -8.78
CA ALA A 97 3.06 10.62 -8.88
C ALA A 97 3.34 11.25 -7.50
N LEU A 98 2.53 10.92 -6.50
CA LEU A 98 2.74 11.35 -5.11
C LEU A 98 4.09 10.88 -4.58
N ILE A 99 4.43 9.61 -4.79
CA ILE A 99 5.69 9.02 -4.30
C ILE A 99 6.89 9.74 -4.91
N LEU A 100 6.91 9.91 -6.23
CA LEU A 100 8.02 10.56 -6.92
C LEU A 100 8.20 12.01 -6.47
N ARG A 101 7.12 12.78 -6.35
CA ARG A 101 7.19 14.17 -5.84
C ARG A 101 7.62 14.26 -4.38
N ASN A 102 7.13 13.37 -3.52
CA ASN A 102 7.52 13.35 -2.12
C ASN A 102 9.01 13.02 -1.98
N TRP A 103 9.55 12.13 -2.82
CA TRP A 103 10.98 11.84 -2.86
C TRP A 103 11.81 13.06 -3.28
N GLU A 104 11.42 13.75 -4.35
CA GLU A 104 12.07 14.97 -4.85
C GLU A 104 12.11 16.07 -3.78
N THR A 105 11.06 16.19 -2.97
CA THR A 105 10.92 17.21 -1.92
C THR A 105 11.58 16.84 -0.58
N GLY A 106 12.26 15.71 -0.48
CA GLY A 106 13.00 15.36 0.74
C GLY A 106 12.40 14.25 1.61
N SER A 107 11.29 13.62 1.21
CA SER A 107 10.61 12.61 2.03
C SER A 107 11.31 11.24 2.01
N TYR A 108 10.85 10.33 2.88
CA TYR A 108 11.28 8.92 2.93
C TYR A 108 12.77 8.71 3.22
N ARG A 109 13.33 9.52 4.13
CA ARG A 109 14.78 9.47 4.48
C ARG A 109 15.11 8.41 5.52
N THR A 110 14.12 7.81 6.16
CA THR A 110 14.32 6.71 7.10
C THR A 110 14.22 5.37 6.36
N HIS A 111 15.24 4.54 6.52
CA HIS A 111 15.37 3.23 5.88
C HIS A 111 15.46 2.15 6.96
N ARG A 112 14.48 2.12 7.87
CA ARG A 112 14.53 1.25 9.05
C ARG A 112 14.07 -0.17 8.72
N LEU A 113 13.21 -0.31 7.73
CA LEU A 113 12.57 -1.56 7.40
C LEU A 113 13.21 -2.20 6.17
N LYS A 114 13.42 -3.51 6.25
CA LYS A 114 13.89 -4.32 5.13
C LYS A 114 12.72 -4.60 4.20
N LEU A 115 12.96 -4.41 2.91
CA LEU A 115 12.02 -4.77 1.87
C LEU A 115 12.10 -6.28 1.58
N GLU A 116 10.93 -6.89 1.50
CA GLU A 116 10.74 -8.30 1.19
C GLU A 116 10.12 -8.45 -0.20
N ALA A 117 10.08 -9.68 -0.73
CA ALA A 117 9.52 -9.95 -2.05
C ALA A 117 8.02 -9.58 -2.16
N ILE A 118 7.29 -9.57 -1.04
CA ILE A 118 5.89 -9.09 -0.99
C ILE A 118 5.80 -7.57 -1.19
N ASP A 119 6.84 -6.83 -0.85
CA ASP A 119 6.85 -5.38 -0.94
C ASP A 119 7.23 -4.92 -2.34
N ALA A 120 8.24 -5.58 -2.91
CA ALA A 120 8.74 -5.35 -4.26
C ALA A 120 9.07 -6.71 -4.89
N ASP A 121 8.18 -7.20 -5.76
CA ASP A 121 8.37 -8.49 -6.42
C ASP A 121 9.63 -8.45 -7.30
N PRO A 122 10.59 -9.37 -7.11
CA PRO A 122 11.85 -9.36 -7.87
C PRO A 122 11.68 -9.38 -9.39
N SER A 123 10.62 -10.04 -9.90
CA SER A 123 10.33 -10.07 -11.33
C SER A 123 9.90 -8.70 -11.84
N ILE A 124 9.04 -7.99 -11.10
CA ILE A 124 8.59 -6.63 -11.42
C ILE A 124 9.76 -5.66 -11.30
N VAL A 125 10.59 -5.78 -10.25
CA VAL A 125 11.81 -4.98 -10.09
C VAL A 125 12.72 -5.13 -11.31
N SER A 126 12.97 -6.37 -11.76
CA SER A 126 13.74 -6.64 -12.98
C SER A 126 13.12 -6.05 -14.24
N GLN A 127 11.79 -6.15 -14.40
CA GLN A 127 11.10 -5.57 -15.55
C GLN A 127 11.22 -4.04 -15.57
N VAL A 128 11.07 -3.38 -14.42
CA VAL A 128 11.28 -1.93 -14.29
C VAL A 128 12.71 -1.56 -14.67
N ARG A 129 13.72 -2.30 -14.16
CA ARG A 129 15.14 -2.10 -14.51
C ARG A 129 15.36 -2.19 -16.03
N GLN A 130 14.86 -3.26 -16.64
CA GLN A 130 15.01 -3.50 -18.07
C GLN A 130 14.35 -2.40 -18.91
N LYS A 131 13.13 -1.99 -18.55
CA LYS A 131 12.43 -0.90 -19.25
C LYS A 131 13.17 0.42 -19.12
N LEU A 132 13.73 0.73 -17.96
CA LEU A 132 14.54 1.93 -17.77
C LEU A 132 15.81 1.96 -18.62
N MET A 133 16.42 0.81 -18.93
CA MET A 133 17.60 0.74 -19.81
C MET A 133 17.31 1.16 -21.26
N ILE A 134 16.05 1.12 -21.68
CA ILE A 134 15.63 1.52 -23.04
C ILE A 134 15.59 3.05 -23.17
N TYR A 135 15.35 3.75 -22.05
CA TYR A 135 15.21 5.19 -22.01
C TYR A 135 16.57 5.85 -21.73
N SER A 136 17.01 6.74 -22.62
CA SER A 136 18.16 7.61 -22.34
C SER A 136 17.79 8.69 -21.32
N GLU A 137 18.77 9.24 -20.61
CA GLU A 137 18.54 10.32 -19.63
C GLU A 137 17.72 11.46 -20.26
N GLY A 138 16.63 11.86 -19.58
CA GLY A 138 15.75 12.95 -20.01
C GLY A 138 14.64 12.58 -21.00
N THR A 139 14.53 11.32 -21.45
CA THR A 139 13.41 10.89 -22.33
C THR A 139 12.09 10.68 -21.61
N LEU A 140 12.13 10.30 -20.33
CA LEU A 140 10.92 10.16 -19.52
C LEU A 140 10.48 11.51 -18.94
N PRO A 141 9.17 11.78 -18.87
CA PRO A 141 8.63 13.01 -18.27
C PRO A 141 8.65 12.98 -16.73
N PHE A 142 9.35 12.01 -16.14
CA PHE A 142 9.57 11.82 -14.71
C PHE A 142 10.87 11.02 -14.49
N THR A 143 11.39 11.06 -13.26
CA THR A 143 12.56 10.29 -12.85
C THR A 143 12.18 9.30 -11.77
N ILE A 144 12.48 8.02 -11.97
CA ILE A 144 12.38 7.01 -10.91
C ILE A 144 13.72 7.00 -10.15
N PRO A 145 13.73 7.25 -8.83
CA PRO A 145 14.98 7.32 -8.09
C PRO A 145 15.69 5.96 -8.04
N PRO A 146 17.03 5.92 -8.14
CA PRO A 146 17.79 4.67 -8.08
C PRO A 146 17.50 3.82 -6.83
N ALA A 147 17.21 4.47 -5.70
CA ALA A 147 16.84 3.79 -4.47
C ALA A 147 15.59 2.91 -4.63
N PHE A 148 14.61 3.30 -5.46
CA PHE A 148 13.43 2.48 -5.74
C PHE A 148 13.75 1.29 -6.65
N ILE A 149 14.84 1.38 -7.43
CA ILE A 149 15.26 0.35 -8.37
C ILE A 149 16.07 -0.73 -7.69
N ASP A 150 16.93 -0.34 -6.75
CA ASP A 150 17.73 -1.24 -5.93
C ASP A 150 17.57 -0.89 -4.44
N PRO A 151 16.40 -1.22 -3.86
CA PRO A 151 16.15 -0.90 -2.48
C PRO A 151 17.02 -1.76 -1.57
N THR A 152 17.83 -1.11 -0.73
CA THR A 152 18.74 -1.78 0.21
C THR A 152 18.53 -1.30 1.64
N GLY A 153 18.88 -2.17 2.59
CA GLY A 153 18.95 -1.84 4.03
C GLY A 153 17.76 -2.30 4.86
N GLY A 154 17.78 -1.89 6.13
CA GLY A 154 16.71 -2.09 7.11
C GLY A 154 16.72 -3.44 7.85
N SER A 155 15.82 -3.56 8.81
CA SER A 155 15.56 -4.79 9.58
C SER A 155 14.22 -5.42 9.17
N PRO A 156 14.08 -6.75 9.23
CA PRO A 156 12.80 -7.40 8.96
C PRO A 156 11.68 -6.80 9.82
N VAL A 157 10.48 -6.68 9.23
CA VAL A 157 9.30 -6.14 9.90
C VAL A 157 8.97 -7.00 11.12
N LYS A 158 8.83 -6.35 12.28
CA LYS A 158 8.42 -6.99 13.53
C LYS A 158 7.38 -6.15 14.25
N VAL A 159 6.12 -6.33 13.86
CA VAL A 159 4.98 -5.71 14.55
C VAL A 159 4.94 -6.22 16.01
N PRO A 160 4.99 -5.33 17.02
CA PRO A 160 4.90 -5.72 18.42
C PRO A 160 3.63 -6.54 18.69
N PRO A 161 3.67 -7.58 19.56
CA PRO A 161 2.51 -8.44 19.85
C PRO A 161 1.25 -7.66 20.24
N HIS A 162 1.40 -6.63 21.07
CA HIS A 162 0.31 -5.75 21.51
C HIS A 162 -0.28 -4.84 20.41
N LEU A 163 0.33 -4.83 19.22
CA LEU A 163 -0.15 -4.11 18.04
C LEU A 163 -0.56 -5.06 16.89
N GLN A 164 -0.45 -6.37 17.08
CA GLN A 164 -0.74 -7.30 16.00
C GLN A 164 -2.24 -7.38 15.70
N PRO A 165 -2.68 -7.06 14.46
CA PRO A 165 -4.11 -7.11 14.09
C PRO A 165 -4.71 -8.52 14.19
N ASN A 166 -3.88 -9.55 14.16
CA ASN A 166 -4.33 -10.93 14.32
C ASN A 166 -4.35 -11.39 15.78
N GLU A 167 -3.82 -10.64 16.74
CA GLU A 167 -3.76 -11.07 18.14
C GLU A 167 -4.67 -10.22 19.03
N ILE A 168 -4.83 -8.94 18.70
CA ILE A 168 -5.57 -7.97 19.51
C ILE A 168 -6.95 -7.72 18.89
N ARG A 169 -8.02 -7.94 19.66
CA ARG A 169 -9.41 -7.90 19.17
C ARG A 169 -9.81 -6.51 18.71
N GLU A 170 -9.39 -5.48 19.43
CA GLU A 170 -9.70 -4.08 19.15
C GLU A 170 -9.08 -3.67 17.82
N ILE A 171 -7.81 -4.02 17.60
CA ILE A 171 -7.09 -3.73 16.35
C ILE A 171 -7.66 -4.56 15.19
N TRP A 172 -7.95 -5.85 15.44
CA TRP A 172 -8.62 -6.70 14.46
C TRP A 172 -9.94 -6.09 13.99
N SER A 173 -10.76 -5.59 14.93
CA SER A 173 -12.05 -4.97 14.61
C SER A 173 -11.82 -3.75 13.72
N LEU A 174 -10.92 -2.84 14.11
CA LEU A 174 -10.60 -1.65 13.31
C LEU A 174 -10.18 -2.01 11.88
N PHE A 175 -9.33 -3.02 11.73
CA PHE A 175 -8.82 -3.43 10.43
C PHE A 175 -9.91 -4.10 9.59
N SER A 176 -10.65 -5.04 10.18
CA SER A 176 -11.78 -5.72 9.54
C SER A 176 -12.87 -4.73 9.13
N ASP A 177 -13.18 -3.77 10.00
CA ASP A 177 -14.20 -2.75 9.79
C ASP A 177 -13.87 -1.79 8.67
N LEU A 178 -12.58 -1.55 8.43
CA LEU A 178 -12.06 -0.74 7.34
C LEU A 178 -11.93 -1.55 6.02
N GLY A 179 -12.11 -2.86 6.06
CA GLY A 179 -11.97 -3.73 4.89
C GLY A 179 -10.53 -4.20 4.60
N LEU A 180 -9.61 -3.99 5.55
CA LEU A 180 -8.24 -4.48 5.44
C LEU A 180 -8.21 -6.01 5.53
N ASN A 181 -7.22 -6.61 4.87
CA ASN A 181 -7.03 -8.05 4.87
C ASN A 181 -6.58 -8.54 6.26
N VAL A 182 -7.51 -9.14 7.00
CA VAL A 182 -7.28 -9.81 8.28
C VAL A 182 -7.92 -11.19 8.27
N HIS A 183 -7.58 -12.02 9.25
CA HIS A 183 -8.24 -13.32 9.40
C HIS A 183 -9.77 -13.12 9.52
N THR A 184 -10.55 -13.98 8.88
CA THR A 184 -12.03 -13.91 8.82
C THR A 184 -12.76 -14.02 10.16
N SER A 185 -12.04 -14.28 11.26
CA SER A 185 -12.64 -14.47 12.59
C SER A 185 -11.83 -13.67 13.60
N PRO A 186 -12.47 -13.05 14.60
CA PRO A 186 -11.77 -12.28 15.62
C PRO A 186 -10.79 -13.16 16.42
N PRO A 187 -9.69 -12.58 16.96
CA PRO A 187 -8.78 -13.31 17.82
C PRO A 187 -9.48 -13.81 19.10
N GLY A 188 -8.96 -14.92 19.65
CA GLY A 188 -9.49 -15.57 20.86
C GLY A 188 -10.03 -16.99 20.62
N PHE A 189 -10.82 -17.50 21.57
CA PHE A 189 -11.32 -18.88 21.58
C PHE A 189 -12.10 -19.26 20.32
N ALA A 190 -12.90 -18.34 19.78
CA ALA A 190 -13.67 -18.58 18.56
C ALA A 190 -12.78 -18.96 17.35
N ARG A 191 -11.61 -18.30 17.19
CA ARG A 191 -10.67 -18.62 16.12
C ARG A 191 -10.01 -19.98 16.33
N ARG A 192 -9.63 -20.32 17.57
CA ARG A 192 -9.08 -21.65 17.90
C ARG A 192 -10.08 -22.75 17.55
N ILE A 193 -11.36 -22.57 17.90
CA ILE A 193 -12.41 -23.54 17.57
C ILE A 193 -12.63 -23.64 16.06
N ALA A 194 -12.63 -22.53 15.32
CA ALA A 194 -12.76 -22.53 13.86
C ALA A 194 -11.60 -23.26 13.16
N GLN A 195 -10.36 -23.03 13.61
CA GLN A 195 -9.17 -23.72 13.10
C GLN A 195 -9.24 -25.23 13.37
N VAL A 196 -9.62 -25.63 14.58
CA VAL A 196 -9.81 -27.03 14.96
C VAL A 196 -10.91 -27.68 14.11
N ARG A 197 -12.06 -27.01 13.93
CA ARG A 197 -13.16 -27.50 13.08
C ARG A 197 -12.72 -27.71 11.63
N TRP A 198 -11.95 -26.77 11.07
CA TRP A 198 -11.44 -26.89 9.71
C TRP A 198 -10.47 -28.08 9.57
N LEU A 199 -9.56 -28.26 10.53
CA LEU A 199 -8.65 -29.40 10.58
C LEU A 199 -9.41 -30.74 10.63
N PHE A 200 -10.42 -30.85 11.49
CA PHE A 200 -11.27 -32.05 11.56
C PHE A 200 -12.09 -32.30 10.29
N ALA A 201 -12.59 -31.24 9.65
CA ALA A 201 -13.30 -31.37 8.38
C ALA A 201 -12.39 -31.87 7.25
N ARG A 202 -11.15 -31.38 7.19
CA ARG A 202 -10.14 -31.80 6.20
C ARG A 202 -9.70 -33.25 6.40
N LEU A 203 -9.51 -33.68 7.64
CA LEU A 203 -9.18 -35.08 7.96
C LEU A 203 -10.32 -36.04 7.59
N ARG A 204 -11.59 -35.66 7.81
CA ARG A 204 -12.75 -36.47 7.39
C ARG A 204 -12.91 -36.58 5.87
N GLN A 205 -12.49 -35.57 5.11
CA GLN A 205 -12.51 -35.62 3.65
C GLN A 205 -11.38 -36.51 3.10
N GLY A 206 -10.17 -36.45 3.69
CA GLY A 206 -9.07 -37.35 3.33
C GLY A 206 -9.35 -38.83 3.63
N ALA A 207 -10.08 -39.13 4.71
CA ALA A 207 -10.48 -40.49 5.08
C ALA A 207 -11.63 -41.07 4.24
N ARG A 208 -12.30 -40.26 3.39
CA ARG A 208 -13.37 -40.72 2.48
C ARG A 208 -12.89 -40.98 1.05
N GLN A 209 -11.62 -40.72 0.76
CA GLN A 209 -10.99 -40.92 -0.56
C GLN A 209 -9.94 -42.04 -0.56
N ALA A 210 -9.83 -42.80 0.53
CA ALA A 210 -9.03 -44.02 0.66
C ALA A 210 -9.98 -45.22 0.86
#